data_AF-A0A256XU30-F1
#
_entry.id   AF-A0A256XU30-F1
#
_cell.length_a   1.000
_cell.length_b   1.000
_cell.length_c   1.000
_cell.angle_alpha   90.00
_cell.angle_beta   90.00
_cell.angle_gamma   90.00
#
_symmetry.space_group_name_H-M   'P 1'
#
loop_
_entity.id
_entity.type
_entity.pdbx_description
1 polymer ?
#
loop_
_entity_poly.entity_id
_entity_poly.type
_entity_poly.pdbx_seq_one_letter_code
_entity_poly.pdbx_strand_id
1 'polypeptide(L)' 'MIYHRYYSKPTGWIGLAIREAILKGLNVSAGILVGFMENQEDTLKGFRSAIENEAQGITVFVYLLPKEEMKNG' A
#
# COMPACT_ATOMS: atom_id res chain seq x y z
N MET A 1 -7.21 -1.30 -4.69
CA MET A 1 -6.25 -1.81 -3.68
C MET A 1 -4.92 -2.03 -4.40
N ILE A 2 -3.86 -1.33 -3.98
CA ILE A 2 -2.59 -1.28 -4.73
C ILE A 2 -1.52 -2.00 -3.91
N TYR A 3 -1.30 -3.27 -4.23
CA TYR A 3 -0.23 -4.05 -3.62
C TYR A 3 0.99 -4.04 -4.52
N HIS A 4 1.88 -3.07 -4.36
CA HIS A 4 3.02 -2.87 -5.26
C HIS A 4 3.84 -4.16 -5.52
N ARG A 5 4.01 -5.04 -4.52
CA ARG A 5 4.71 -6.33 -4.69
C ARG A 5 4.01 -7.31 -5.64
N TYR A 6 2.69 -7.38 -5.68
CA TYR A 6 1.98 -8.25 -6.65
C TYR A 6 2.18 -7.77 -8.09
N TYR A 7 2.45 -6.47 -8.28
CA TYR A 7 2.79 -5.90 -9.59
C TYR A 7 4.30 -5.89 -9.86
N SER A 8 5.10 -6.48 -8.96
CA SER A 8 6.57 -6.43 -9.01
C SER A 8 7.11 -5.01 -9.15
N LYS A 9 6.49 -4.06 -8.43
CA LYS A 9 6.86 -2.64 -8.44
C LYS A 9 7.45 -2.19 -7.10
N PRO A 10 8.37 -1.20 -7.11
CA PRO A 10 8.88 -0.60 -5.88
C PRO A 10 7.81 0.25 -5.19
N THR A 11 7.99 0.54 -3.91
CA THR A 11 7.06 1.35 -3.10
C THR A 11 6.69 2.70 -3.71
N GLY A 12 7.63 3.37 -4.37
CA GLY A 12 7.37 4.66 -5.04
C GLY A 12 6.37 4.59 -6.21
N TRP A 13 6.09 3.39 -6.73
CA TRP A 13 5.06 3.19 -7.74
C TRP A 13 3.64 3.43 -7.20
N ILE A 14 3.44 3.38 -5.88
CA ILE A 14 2.14 3.70 -5.25
C ILE A 14 1.69 5.10 -5.70
N GLY A 15 2.56 6.11 -5.63
CA GLY A 15 2.21 7.46 -6.06
C GLY A 15 1.85 7.55 -7.54
N LEU A 16 2.59 6.86 -8.41
CA LEU A 16 2.28 6.81 -9.85
C LEU A 16 0.90 6.20 -10.11
N ALA A 17 0.60 5.08 -9.48
CA ALA A 17 -0.69 4.40 -9.63
C ALA A 17 -1.86 5.26 -9.09
N ILE A 18 -1.66 6.00 -8.00
CA ILE A 18 -2.64 6.97 -7.50
C ILE A 18 -2.82 8.10 -8.51
N ARG A 19 -1.73 8.74 -8.96
CA ARG A 19 -1.79 9.85 -9.92
C ARG A 19 -2.52 9.47 -11.21
N GLU A 20 -2.26 8.27 -11.73
CA GLU A 20 -2.98 7.74 -12.90
C GLU A 20 -4.49 7.60 -12.67
N ALA A 21 -4.92 7.25 -11.45
CA ALA A 21 -6.33 7.18 -11.10
C ALA A 21 -6.96 8.58 -10.95
N ILE A 22 -6.28 9.51 -10.29
CA ILE A 22 -6.73 10.90 -10.13
C ILE A 22 -6.89 11.57 -11.50
N LEU A 23 -5.93 11.39 -12.42
CA LEU A 23 -6.01 11.92 -13.79
C LEU A 23 -7.19 11.37 -14.60
N LYS A 24 -7.75 10.23 -14.21
CA LYS A 24 -8.97 9.64 -14.79
C LYS A 24 -10.25 10.14 -14.11
N GLY A 25 -10.14 11.08 -13.18
CA GLY A 25 -11.26 11.61 -12.40
C GLY A 25 -11.77 10.67 -11.31
N LEU A 26 -10.96 9.69 -10.88
CA LEU A 26 -11.33 8.76 -9.83
C LEU A 26 -10.86 9.26 -8.48
N ASN A 27 -11.75 9.22 -7.48
CA ASN A 27 -11.37 9.43 -6.09
C ASN A 27 -10.96 8.09 -5.48
N VAL A 28 -9.69 7.96 -5.09
CA VAL A 28 -9.13 6.70 -4.61
C VAL A 28 -8.41 6.85 -3.27
N SER A 29 -8.50 5.82 -2.43
CA SER A 29 -7.63 5.65 -1.27
C SER A 29 -6.52 4.64 -1.57
N ALA A 30 -5.33 4.90 -1.07
CA ALA A 30 -4.19 3.98 -1.20
C ALA A 30 -4.32 2.85 -0.17
N GLY A 31 -4.51 1.61 -0.65
CA GLY A 31 -4.47 0.42 0.21
C GLY A 31 -3.03 -0.07 0.38
N ILE A 32 -2.52 -0.07 1.61
CA ILE A 32 -1.13 -0.45 1.93
C ILE A 32 -1.13 -1.63 2.90
N LEU A 33 -0.53 -2.74 2.49
CA LEU A 33 -0.31 -3.91 3.34
C LEU A 33 1.08 -3.80 3.98
N VAL A 34 1.13 -3.67 5.31
CA VAL A 34 2.40 -3.49 6.05
C VAL A 34 3.35 -4.66 5.84
N GLY A 35 2.83 -5.88 5.73
CA GLY A 35 3.64 -7.07 5.43
C GLY A 35 4.35 -7.04 4.06
N PHE A 36 3.98 -6.11 3.18
CA PHE A 36 4.64 -5.88 1.89
C PHE A 36 5.62 -4.71 1.93
N MET A 37 5.80 -4.03 3.05
CA MET A 37 6.82 -2.99 3.20
C MET A 37 8.11 -3.63 3.74
N GLU A 38 9.26 -3.12 3.34
CA GLU A 38 10.55 -3.69 3.77
C GLU A 38 10.88 -3.35 5.22
N ASN A 39 10.54 -2.13 5.63
CA ASN A 39 10.79 -1.59 6.95
C ASN A 39 9.89 -0.37 7.21
N GLN A 40 10.05 0.27 8.37
CA GLN A 40 9.28 1.45 8.73
C GLN A 40 9.50 2.63 7.76
N GLU A 41 10.72 2.87 7.31
CA GLU A 41 11.00 3.97 6.37
C GLU A 41 10.34 3.74 5.01
N ASP A 42 10.38 2.50 4.52
CA ASP A 42 9.67 2.10 3.31
C ASP A 42 8.15 2.28 3.47
N THR A 43 7.61 1.96 4.65
CA THR A 43 6.20 2.21 4.97
C THR A 43 5.85 3.70 4.88
N LEU A 44 6.66 4.55 5.51
CA LEU A 44 6.48 6.00 5.47
C LEU A 44 6.62 6.56 4.05
N LYS A 45 7.55 6.02 3.25
CA LYS A 45 7.69 6.37 1.83
C LYS A 45 6.41 6.04 1.05
N GLY A 46 5.79 4.89 1.28
CA GLY A 46 4.51 4.53 0.67
C GLY A 46 3.39 5.50 1.04
N PHE A 47 3.32 5.88 2.33
CA PHE A 47 2.33 6.85 2.81
C PHE A 47 2.52 8.23 2.18
N ARG A 48 3.75 8.76 2.21
CA ARG A 48 4.10 10.05 1.60
C ARG A 48 3.78 10.04 0.11
N SER A 49 4.20 8.99 -0.60
CA SER A 49 3.97 8.86 -2.04
C SER A 49 2.48 8.86 -2.39
N ALA A 50 1.62 8.23 -1.59
CA ALA A 50 0.17 8.29 -1.79
C ALA A 50 -0.40 9.70 -1.56
N ILE A 51 -0.04 10.35 -0.45
CA ILE A 51 -0.56 11.68 -0.06
C ILE A 51 -0.10 12.75 -1.05
N GLU A 52 1.19 12.76 -1.42
CA GLU A 52 1.77 13.71 -2.38
C GLU A 52 1.17 13.57 -3.79
N ASN A 53 0.51 12.45 -4.09
CA ASN A 53 -0.19 12.21 -5.35
C ASN A 53 -1.72 12.29 -5.20
N GLU A 54 -2.21 12.96 -4.16
CA GLU A 54 -3.64 13.29 -3.98
C GLU A 54 -4.55 12.09 -3.70
N ALA A 55 -4.03 11.02 -3.11
CA ALA A 55 -4.90 9.98 -2.56
C ALA A 55 -5.85 10.61 -1.52
N GLN A 56 -7.14 10.29 -1.60
CA GLN A 56 -8.16 10.77 -0.66
C GLN A 56 -7.91 10.27 0.78
N GLY A 57 -7.19 9.15 0.91
CA GLY A 57 -6.82 8.58 2.18
C GLY A 57 -5.93 7.36 2.03
N ILE A 58 -5.54 6.80 3.18
CA ILE A 58 -4.74 5.58 3.27
C ILE A 58 -5.54 4.52 4.04
N THR A 59 -5.65 3.33 3.46
CA THR A 59 -6.21 2.16 4.14
C THR A 59 -5.06 1.22 4.49
N VAL A 60 -4.82 1.00 5.78
CA VAL A 60 -3.74 0.14 6.26
C VAL A 60 -4.25 -1.27 6.51
N PHE A 61 -3.57 -2.25 5.95
CA PHE A 61 -3.82 -3.68 6.18
C PHE A 61 -2.67 -4.28 6.99
N VAL A 62 -3.03 -5.03 8.02
CA VAL A 62 -2.09 -5.76 8.87
C VAL A 62 -2.66 -7.16 9.04
N TYR A 63 -1.93 -8.17 8.57
CA TYR A 63 -2.20 -9.54 8.96
C TYR A 63 -1.45 -9.83 10.24
N LEU A 64 -2.19 -10.16 11.29
CA LEU A 64 -1.61 -10.65 12.52
C LEU A 64 -0.92 -11.99 12.22
N LEU A 65 0.13 -12.29 12.99
CA LEU A 65 0.74 -13.62 12.96
C LEU A 65 -0.38 -14.66 13.17
N PRO A 66 -0.38 -15.77 12.40
CA PRO A 66 -1.29 -16.87 12.66
C PRO A 66 -1.18 -17.24 14.12
N LYS A 67 -2.32 -17.37 14.81
CA LYS A 67 -2.34 -17.96 16.16
C LYS A 67 -1.59 -19.30 16.10
N GLU A 68 -0.90 -19.67 17.16
CA GLU A 68 -0.12 -20.92 17.18
C GLU A 68 -0.95 -22.15 16.76
N GLU A 69 -2.23 -22.15 17.14
CA GLU A 69 -3.27 -23.12 16.78
C GLU A 69 -3.47 -23.31 15.26
N MET A 70 -3.04 -22.35 14.44
CA MET A 70 -3.22 -22.34 12.98
C MET A 70 -1.93 -22.68 12.21
N LYS A 71 -0.83 -23.02 12.89
CA LYS A 71 0.47 -23.30 12.24
C LYS A 71 0.62 -24.74 11.70
N ASN A 72 -0.31 -25.64 12.00
CA ASN A 72 -0.23 -27.08 11.69
C ASN A 72 -1.35 -27.58 10.75
N GLY A 73 -1.96 -26.71 9.95
CA GLY A 73 -3.00 -27.04 8.97
C GLY A 73 -2.45 -27.37 7.59
#